data_AF-X1HMQ8-F1
#
_entry.id   AF-X1HMQ8-F1
#
_cell.length_a   1.000
_cell.length_b   1.000
_cell.length_c   1.000
_cell.angle_alpha   90.00
_cell.angle_beta   90.00
_cell.angle_gamma   90.00
#
_symmetry.space_group_name_H-M   'P 1'
#
loop_
_entity.id
_entity.type
_entity.pdbx_description
1 polymer ?
#
loop_
_entity_poly.entity_id
_entity_poly.type
_entity_poly.pdbx_seq_one_letter_code
_entity_poly.pdbx_strand_id
1 'polypeptide(L)' 'EDISAVQYLEQELGLNVHSIQNIQTIYGFIKDSLSEEMRGLWLDYYRRYGTVKLD' A
#
# COMPACT_ATOMS: atom_id res chain seq x y z
N GLU A 1 13.18 -9.04 -5.98
CA GLU A 1 12.01 -8.59 -5.19
C GLU A 1 11.50 -7.32 -5.84
N ASP A 2 10.18 -7.13 -5.93
CA ASP A 2 9.62 -5.87 -6.43
C ASP A 2 9.74 -4.80 -5.33
N ILE A 3 10.35 -3.66 -5.64
CA ILE A 3 10.54 -2.54 -4.71
C ILE A 3 9.49 -1.46 -4.95
N SER A 4 8.97 -0.88 -3.86
CA SER A 4 8.05 0.24 -3.94
C SER A 4 8.76 1.50 -4.40
N ALA A 5 7.99 2.49 -4.86
CA ALA A 5 8.53 3.81 -5.16
C ALA A 5 9.28 4.43 -3.96
N VAL A 6 8.77 4.23 -2.74
CA VAL A 6 9.43 4.71 -1.51
C VAL A 6 10.76 4.02 -1.31
N GLN A 7 10.78 2.68 -1.37
CA GLN A 7 12.02 1.90 -1.21
C GLN A 7 13.05 2.25 -2.28
N TYR A 8 12.62 2.50 -3.53
CA TYR A 8 13.51 2.94 -4.59
C TYR A 8 14.16 4.29 -4.26
N LEU A 9 13.38 5.29 -3.83
CA LEU A 9 13.92 6.61 -3.46
C LEU A 9 14.91 6.52 -2.29
N GLU A 10 14.66 5.64 -1.33
CA GLU A 10 15.54 5.44 -0.18
C GLU A 10 16.82 4.68 -0.55
N GLN A 11 16.70 3.57 -1.28
CA GLN A 11 17.81 2.66 -1.56
C GLN A 11 18.71 3.17 -2.70
N GLU A 12 18.12 3.68 -3.78
CA GLU A 12 18.86 4.04 -4.99
C GLU A 12 19.29 5.51 -4.99
N LEU A 13 18.52 6.40 -4.34
CA LEU A 13 18.79 7.83 -4.32
C LEU A 13 19.26 8.36 -2.96
N GLY A 14 19.25 7.53 -1.91
CA GLY A 14 19.68 7.93 -0.57
C GLY A 14 18.80 9.01 0.06
N LEU A 15 17.55 9.14 -0.38
CA LEU A 15 16.61 10.14 0.13
C LEU A 15 15.82 9.56 1.29
N ASN A 16 15.64 10.32 2.37
CA ASN A 16 14.73 9.93 3.44
C ASN A 16 13.28 10.25 3.03
N VAL A 17 12.41 9.25 2.99
CA VAL A 17 11.00 9.43 2.64
C VAL A 17 10.13 9.29 3.88
N HIS A 18 9.50 10.38 4.29
CA HIS A 18 8.62 10.40 5.46
C HIS A 18 7.16 10.48 5.05
N SER A 19 6.57 9.32 4.76
CA SER A 19 5.14 9.23 4.44
C SER A 19 4.28 9.57 5.66
N ILE A 20 3.31 10.46 5.48
CA ILE A 20 2.34 10.83 6.54
C ILE A 20 1.47 9.61 6.88
N GLN A 21 1.09 8.82 5.88
CA GLN A 21 0.37 7.56 6.04
C GLN A 21 0.87 6.54 5.02
N ASN A 22 0.75 5.25 5.35
CA ASN A 22 0.94 4.16 4.41
C ASN A 22 -0.40 3.52 4.08
N ILE A 23 -0.41 2.64 3.08
CA ILE A 23 -1.64 2.03 2.63
C ILE A 23 -2.31 1.13 3.68
N GLN A 24 -1.55 0.44 4.53
CA GLN A 24 -2.12 -0.41 5.58
C GLN A 24 -2.94 0.45 6.57
N THR A 25 -2.42 1.63 6.92
CA THR A 25 -3.12 2.61 7.75
C THR A 25 -4.38 3.14 7.06
N ILE A 26 -4.27 3.58 5.80
CA ILE A 26 -5.40 4.12 5.03
C ILE A 26 -6.50 3.06 4.90
N TYR A 27 -6.14 1.86 4.48
CA TYR A 27 -7.08 0.75 4.31
C TYR A 27 -7.72 0.37 5.65
N GLY A 28 -6.96 0.33 6.74
CA GLY A 28 -7.48 0.12 8.09
C GLY A 28 -8.56 1.12 8.51
N PHE A 29 -8.47 2.38 8.09
CA PHE A 29 -9.49 3.40 8.38
C PHE A 29 -10.75 3.27 7.55
N ILE A 30 -10.65 2.81 6.31
CA ILE A 30 -11.79 2.83 5.38
C ILE A 30 -12.45 1.46 5.21
N LYS A 31 -11.77 0.35 5.47
CA LYS A 31 -12.21 -0.99 5.05
C LYS A 31 -13.61 -1.34 5.53
N ASP A 32 -13.98 -0.96 6.75
CA ASP A 32 -15.30 -1.27 7.32
C ASP A 32 -16.43 -0.39 6.76
N SER A 33 -16.09 0.74 6.14
CA SER A 33 -17.05 1.58 5.41
C SER A 33 -17.21 1.19 3.93
N LEU A 34 -16.33 0.33 3.42
CA LEU A 34 -16.41 -0.14 2.03
C LEU A 34 -17.42 -1.27 1.88
N SER A 35 -18.10 -1.30 0.73
CA SER A 35 -18.85 -2.47 0.29
C SER A 35 -17.91 -3.67 0.12
N GLU A 36 -18.47 -4.87 0.20
CA GLU A 36 -17.71 -6.12 0.02
C GLU A 36 -17.02 -6.17 -1.35
N GLU A 37 -17.71 -5.76 -2.41
CA GLU A 37 -17.16 -5.66 -3.77
C GLU A 37 -15.94 -4.74 -3.81
N MET A 38 -16.06 -3.53 -3.24
CA MET A 38 -14.95 -2.57 -3.20
C MET A 38 -13.78 -3.14 -2.40
N ARG A 39 -14.05 -3.77 -1.25
CA ARG A 39 -13.02 -4.43 -0.45
C ARG A 39 -12.26 -5.48 -1.26
N GLY A 40 -12.97 -6.29 -2.03
CA GLY A 40 -12.39 -7.28 -2.94
C GLY A 40 -11.43 -6.64 -3.96
N LEU A 41 -11.85 -5.55 -4.62
CA LEU A 41 -11.02 -4.83 -5.59
C LEU A 41 -9.71 -4.29 -4.99
N TRP A 42 -9.78 -3.74 -3.77
CA TRP A 42 -8.58 -3.29 -3.05
C TRP A 42 -7.63 -4.44 -2.77
N LEU A 43 -8.14 -5.55 -2.23
CA LEU A 43 -7.34 -6.74 -1.92
C LEU A 43 -6.69 -7.32 -3.17
N ASP A 44 -7.44 -7.43 -4.27
CA ASP A 44 -6.92 -7.99 -5.52
C ASP A 44 -5.85 -7.09 -6.16
N TYR A 45 -6.05 -5.77 -6.13
CA TYR A 45 -5.06 -4.82 -6.63
C TYR A 45 -3.74 -4.92 -5.86
N TYR A 46 -3.77 -4.87 -4.53
CA TYR A 46 -2.57 -4.96 -3.70
C TYR A 46 -1.97 -6.36 -3.64
N ARG A 47 -2.77 -7.41 -3.88
CA ARG A 47 -2.23 -8.76 -4.11
C ARG A 47 -1.38 -8.79 -5.37
N ARG A 48 -1.86 -8.19 -6.48
CA ARG A 48 -1.21 -8.24 -7.80
C ARG A 48 -0.03 -7.27 -7.96
N TYR A 49 -0.17 -6.05 -7.46
CA TYR A 49 0.79 -4.96 -7.71
C TYR A 49 1.41 -4.39 -6.44
N GLY A 50 0.80 -4.65 -5.28
CA GLY A 50 1.29 -4.15 -4.01
C GLY A 50 2.55 -4.87 -3.55
N THR A 51 3.57 -4.08 -3.21
CA THR A 51 4.76 -4.55 -2.49
C THR A 51 4.45 -4.83 -1.01
N VAL A 52 3.33 -4.31 -0.52
CA VAL A 52 2.74 -4.63 0.78
C VAL A 52 1.40 -5.33 0.57
N LYS A 53 1.08 -6.29 1.44
CA LYS A 53 -0.20 -7.02 1.43
C LYS A 53 -1.17 -6.41 2.43
N LEU A 54 -2.45 -6.45 2.07
CA LEU A 54 -3.58 -5.95 2.85
C LEU A 54 -4.39 -7.14 3.36
N ASP A 55 -4.93 -7.01 4.58
CA ASP A 55 -5.77 -8.00 5.28
C ASP A 55 -7.15 -7.42 5.66
#